data_AF-A0A8X6UVM5-F1
#
_entry.id   AF-A0A8X6UVM5-F1
#
_cell.length_a   1.000
_cell.length_b   1.000
_cell.length_c   1.000
_cell.angle_alpha   90.00
_cell.angle_beta   90.00
_cell.angle_gamma   90.00
#
_symmetry.space_group_name_H-M   'P 1'
#
loop_
_entity.id
_entity.type
_entity.pdbx_description
1 polymer ?
#
loop_
_entity_poly.entity_id
_entity_poly.type
_entity_poly.pdbx_seq_one_letter_code
_entity_poly.pdbx_strand_id
1 'polypeptide(L)'
;MFGVNVSPFLLSATIKHHIEKYREQYPAATEMLDTCLYVDDVISGADDISQALKISKDADTIMKDASMKLRKWNSNDQALMKTWEYEGLEIYPRHSENDSGVQSSKVLGIPWNVIHDYFTIDVKGLLELDTSKPVTKRIVLQSAGKIYDPVGFLSPYTIKLKCLLQELWLRKLAWDDELPPDIYATWLQWWFIHNCRTRSAKIKGPLTSQEVSYAENWLIRSLHEKEFPEEMRKLLA
;
A
#
# COMPACT_ATOMS: atom_id res chain seq x y z
N MET A 1 26.45 -0.24 -6.65
CA MET A 1 26.84 -0.39 -5.24
C MET A 1 25.60 -0.14 -4.39
N PHE A 2 25.14 -1.13 -3.62
CA PHE A 2 24.01 -0.91 -2.70
C PHE A 2 24.45 0.00 -1.55
N GLY A 3 23.60 0.94 -1.13
CA GLY A 3 23.85 1.82 0.02
C GLY A 3 24.54 3.15 -0.27
N VAL A 4 24.87 3.47 -1.54
CA VAL A 4 25.35 4.82 -1.89
C VAL A 4 24.16 5.73 -2.14
N ASN A 5 24.15 6.92 -1.53
CA ASN A 5 23.07 7.91 -1.64
C ASN A 5 22.74 8.33 -3.09
N VAL A 6 23.71 8.31 -4.01
CA VAL A 6 23.52 8.65 -5.42
C VAL A 6 23.06 7.46 -6.29
N SER A 7 23.07 6.24 -5.76
CA SER A 7 22.70 5.05 -6.54
C SER A 7 21.31 5.12 -7.18
N PRO A 8 20.25 5.59 -6.48
CA PRO A 8 18.92 5.68 -7.09
C PRO A 8 18.87 6.65 -8.28
N PHE A 9 19.57 7.79 -8.17
CA PHE A 9 19.67 8.76 -9.25
C PHE A 9 20.41 8.18 -10.46
N LEU A 10 21.57 7.56 -10.24
CA LEU A 10 22.37 6.98 -11.32
C LEU A 10 21.59 5.88 -12.05
N LEU A 11 20.93 4.99 -11.31
CA LEU A 11 20.09 3.95 -11.89
C LEU A 11 18.96 4.54 -12.75
N SER A 12 18.21 5.49 -12.19
CA SER A 12 17.09 6.14 -12.90
C SER A 12 17.57 6.87 -14.15
N ALA A 13 18.66 7.63 -14.08
CA ALA A 13 19.22 8.35 -15.22
C ALA A 13 19.72 7.39 -16.31
N THR A 14 20.39 6.30 -15.94
CA THR A 14 20.83 5.27 -16.89
C THR A 14 19.65 4.60 -17.58
N ILE A 15 18.62 4.22 -16.84
CA ILE A 15 17.42 3.58 -17.40
C ILE A 15 16.68 4.54 -18.34
N LYS A 16 16.45 5.79 -17.93
CA LYS A 16 15.81 6.81 -18.78
C LYS A 16 16.59 7.04 -20.08
N HIS A 17 17.91 7.18 -19.99
CA HIS A 17 18.76 7.31 -21.17
C HIS A 17 18.69 6.10 -22.11
N HIS A 18 18.58 4.89 -21.54
CA HIS A 18 18.45 3.65 -22.31
C HIS A 18 17.10 3.56 -23.04
N ILE A 19 16.00 3.81 -22.33
CA ILE A 19 14.63 3.76 -22.86
C ILE A 19 14.44 4.74 -24.01
N GLU A 20 15.06 5.93 -23.95
CA GLU A 20 14.92 6.96 -24.98
C GLU A 20 15.29 6.49 -26.39
N LYS A 21 16.25 5.56 -26.50
CA LYS A 21 16.68 4.98 -27.79
C LYS A 21 15.57 4.20 -28.51
N TYR A 22 14.57 3.75 -27.76
CA TYR A 22 13.49 2.89 -28.25
C TYR A 22 12.17 3.63 -28.42
N ARG A 23 12.12 4.94 -28.13
CA ARG A 23 10.88 5.74 -28.11
C ARG A 23 10.11 5.68 -29.43
N GLU A 24 10.80 5.67 -30.57
CA GLU A 24 10.17 5.57 -31.89
C GLU A 24 9.71 4.15 -32.23
N GLN A 25 10.45 3.13 -31.80
CA GLN A 25 10.18 1.73 -32.14
C GLN A 25 9.08 1.11 -31.26
N TYR A 26 9.08 1.45 -29.97
CA TYR A 26 8.21 0.86 -28.94
C TYR A 26 7.57 1.94 -28.04
N PRO A 27 6.82 2.91 -28.61
CA PRO A 27 6.36 4.09 -27.86
C PRO A 27 5.58 3.73 -26.58
N ALA A 28 4.63 2.80 -26.67
CA ALA A 28 3.83 2.39 -25.51
C ALA A 28 4.65 1.73 -24.39
N ALA A 29 5.63 0.89 -24.74
CA ALA A 29 6.50 0.26 -23.74
C ALA A 29 7.47 1.26 -23.12
N THR A 30 7.99 2.21 -23.91
CA THR A 30 8.85 3.27 -23.38
C THR A 30 8.11 4.22 -22.45
N GLU A 31 6.87 4.58 -22.77
CA GLU A 31 6.02 5.40 -21.92
C GLU A 31 5.70 4.67 -20.60
N MET A 32 5.31 3.40 -20.69
CA MET A 32 5.10 2.57 -19.51
C MET A 32 6.38 2.48 -18.65
N LEU A 33 7.54 2.18 -19.22
CA LEU A 33 8.77 2.06 -18.45
C LEU A 33 9.21 3.40 -17.81
N ASP A 34 8.94 4.54 -18.44
CA ASP A 34 9.31 5.86 -17.88
C ASP A 34 8.38 6.29 -16.74
N THR A 35 7.12 5.86 -16.75
CA THR A 35 6.08 6.28 -15.79
C THR A 35 5.79 5.26 -14.69
N CYS A 36 5.93 3.98 -14.99
CA CYS A 36 5.51 2.87 -14.12
C CYS A 36 6.67 2.10 -13.47
N LEU A 37 7.92 2.43 -13.78
CA LEU A 37 9.08 1.81 -13.14
C LEU A 37 9.42 2.55 -11.84
N TYR A 38 9.28 1.84 -10.72
CA TYR A 38 9.69 2.31 -9.41
C TYR A 38 10.85 1.46 -8.88
N VAL A 39 12.05 2.03 -8.92
CA VAL A 39 13.31 1.37 -8.49
C VAL A 39 13.51 0.04 -9.24
N ASP A 40 13.06 -1.07 -8.69
CA ASP A 40 13.16 -2.43 -9.22
C ASP A 40 11.81 -3.03 -9.69
N ASP A 41 10.68 -2.40 -9.39
CA ASP A 41 9.35 -2.87 -9.73
C ASP A 41 8.75 -2.11 -10.93
N VAL A 42 8.27 -2.83 -11.95
CA VAL A 42 7.41 -2.26 -13.01
C VAL A 42 5.96 -2.61 -12.70
N ILE A 43 5.11 -1.60 -12.53
CA ILE A 43 3.70 -1.79 -12.15
C ILE A 43 2.80 -1.04 -13.12
N SER A 44 2.16 -1.78 -14.03
CA SER A 44 1.27 -1.21 -15.05
C SER A 44 0.02 -2.06 -15.24
N GLY A 45 -1.00 -1.46 -15.85
CA GLY A 45 -2.19 -2.14 -16.36
C GLY A 45 -2.34 -1.95 -17.87
N ALA A 46 -3.31 -2.65 -18.46
CA ALA A 46 -3.77 -2.46 -19.83
C ALA A 46 -5.24 -2.89 -19.95
N ASP A 47 -5.94 -2.39 -20.97
CA ASP A 47 -7.38 -2.64 -21.16
C ASP A 47 -7.69 -4.04 -21.73
N ASP A 48 -6.71 -4.70 -22.36
CA ASP A 48 -6.85 -6.05 -22.89
C ASP A 48 -5.54 -6.86 -22.86
N ILE A 49 -5.70 -8.18 -22.98
CA ILE A 49 -4.60 -9.16 -22.92
C ILE A 49 -3.59 -8.97 -24.05
N SER A 50 -4.04 -8.60 -25.25
CA SER A 50 -3.15 -8.44 -26.42
C SER A 50 -2.25 -7.22 -26.24
N GLN A 51 -2.80 -6.10 -25.75
CA GLN A 51 -2.04 -4.91 -25.39
C GLN A 51 -1.06 -5.21 -24.25
N ALA A 52 -1.52 -5.85 -23.17
CA ALA A 52 -0.66 -6.22 -22.05
C ALA A 52 0.51 -7.11 -22.49
N LEU A 53 0.24 -8.11 -23.33
CA LEU A 53 1.27 -8.99 -23.88
C LEU A 53 2.27 -8.23 -24.74
N LYS A 54 1.79 -7.38 -25.65
CA LYS A 54 2.67 -6.60 -26.52
C LYS A 54 3.59 -5.70 -25.69
N ILE A 55 3.03 -4.92 -24.77
CA ILE A 55 3.78 -3.98 -23.93
C ILE A 55 4.81 -4.71 -23.06
N SER A 56 4.43 -5.83 -22.43
CA SER A 56 5.34 -6.63 -21.60
C SER A 56 6.49 -7.25 -22.39
N LYS A 57 6.25 -7.75 -23.61
CA LYS A 57 7.31 -8.28 -24.49
C LYS A 57 8.26 -7.19 -25.01
N ASP A 58 7.69 -6.06 -25.42
CA ASP A 58 8.47 -4.91 -25.87
C ASP A 58 9.33 -4.38 -24.71
N ALA A 59 8.77 -4.28 -23.51
CA ALA A 59 9.49 -3.88 -22.30
C ALA A 59 10.61 -4.87 -21.91
N ASP A 60 10.35 -6.18 -21.94
CA ASP A 60 11.39 -7.19 -21.69
C ASP A 60 12.53 -7.08 -22.72
N THR A 61 12.20 -6.84 -23.98
CA THR A 61 13.20 -6.64 -25.06
C THR A 61 14.09 -5.43 -24.79
N ILE A 62 13.48 -4.27 -24.49
CA ILE A 62 14.20 -3.03 -24.16
C ILE A 62 15.13 -3.25 -22.97
N MET A 63 14.60 -3.80 -21.87
CA MET A 63 15.35 -3.93 -20.62
C MET A 63 16.41 -5.03 -20.69
N LYS A 64 16.17 -6.10 -21.46
CA LYS A 64 17.16 -7.15 -21.72
C LYS A 64 18.37 -6.63 -22.50
N ASP A 65 18.20 -5.67 -23.42
CA ASP A 65 19.33 -5.03 -24.11
C ASP A 65 20.26 -4.29 -23.13
N ALA A 66 19.69 -3.68 -22.08
CA ALA A 66 20.45 -3.10 -20.97
C ALA A 66 21.02 -4.15 -19.98
N SER A 67 20.88 -5.46 -20.25
CA SER A 67 21.19 -6.54 -19.31
C SER A 67 20.37 -6.49 -18.01
N MET A 68 19.20 -5.84 -18.04
CA MET A 68 18.27 -5.68 -16.92
C MET A 68 16.98 -6.47 -17.16
N LYS A 69 17.10 -7.78 -17.43
CA LYS A 69 15.95 -8.65 -17.76
C LYS A 69 14.80 -8.50 -16.75
N LEU A 70 13.58 -8.23 -17.23
CA LEU A 70 12.38 -8.19 -16.41
C LEU A 70 11.96 -9.62 -16.04
N ARG A 71 11.52 -9.81 -14.81
CA ARG A 71 11.28 -11.15 -14.25
C ARG A 71 10.08 -11.12 -13.31
N LYS A 72 9.56 -12.31 -13.00
CA LYS A 72 8.47 -12.52 -12.04
C LYS A 72 7.18 -11.77 -12.42
N TRP A 73 6.83 -11.78 -13.71
CA TRP A 73 5.58 -11.20 -14.21
C TRP A 73 4.37 -11.79 -13.50
N ASN A 74 3.43 -10.93 -13.12
CA ASN A 74 2.22 -11.33 -12.39
C ASN A 74 1.04 -10.44 -12.80
N SER A 75 -0.16 -11.01 -12.86
CA SER A 75 -1.38 -10.30 -13.26
C SER A 75 -2.62 -10.90 -12.59
N ASN A 76 -3.65 -10.10 -12.37
CA ASN A 76 -4.97 -10.59 -11.94
C ASN A 76 -5.63 -11.51 -12.99
N ASP A 77 -5.26 -11.38 -14.27
CA ASP A 77 -5.81 -12.18 -15.37
C ASP A 77 -5.04 -13.51 -15.58
N GLN A 78 -5.73 -14.64 -15.44
CA GLN A 78 -5.13 -15.97 -15.62
C GLN A 78 -4.80 -16.32 -17.09
N ALA A 79 -5.54 -15.77 -18.05
CA ALA A 79 -5.27 -16.00 -19.47
C ALA A 79 -3.97 -15.29 -19.87
N LEU A 80 -3.77 -14.05 -19.44
CA LEU A 80 -2.51 -13.33 -19.65
C LEU A 80 -1.31 -14.07 -19.04
N MET A 81 -1.45 -14.60 -17.82
CA MET A 81 -0.38 -15.38 -17.17
C MET A 81 0.04 -16.60 -18.02
N LYS A 82 -0.92 -17.34 -18.57
CA LYS A 82 -0.65 -18.48 -19.46
C LYS A 82 0.00 -18.04 -20.76
N THR A 83 -0.44 -16.91 -21.32
CA THR A 83 0.15 -16.35 -22.53
C THR A 83 1.60 -15.92 -22.30
N TRP A 84 1.91 -15.29 -21.17
CA TRP A 84 3.29 -14.97 -20.80
C TRP A 84 4.19 -16.21 -20.67
N GLU A 85 3.68 -17.26 -20.02
CA GLU A 85 4.41 -18.52 -19.89
C GLU A 85 4.68 -19.17 -21.26
N TYR A 86 3.68 -19.20 -22.15
CA TYR A 86 3.82 -19.70 -23.52
C TYR A 86 4.85 -18.91 -24.34
N GLU A 87 4.88 -17.59 -24.16
CA GLU A 87 5.80 -16.67 -24.84
C GLU A 87 7.21 -16.64 -24.21
N GLY A 88 7.44 -17.44 -23.16
CA GLY A 88 8.75 -17.59 -22.51
C GLY A 88 9.12 -16.47 -21.54
N LEU A 89 8.16 -15.67 -21.10
CA LEU A 89 8.37 -14.67 -20.04
C LEU A 89 8.42 -15.37 -18.67
N GLU A 90 9.30 -14.88 -17.81
CA GLU A 90 9.50 -15.44 -16.47
C GLU A 90 8.37 -14.97 -15.54
N ILE A 91 7.38 -15.84 -15.29
CA ILE A 91 6.22 -15.54 -14.45
C ILE A 91 6.48 -15.78 -12.96
N TYR A 92 5.71 -15.11 -12.09
CA TYR A 92 5.73 -15.36 -10.65
C TYR A 92 5.16 -16.76 -10.34
N PRO A 93 5.86 -17.61 -9.57
CA PRO A 93 5.36 -18.95 -9.25
C PRO A 93 4.11 -18.87 -8.38
N ARG A 94 2.98 -19.37 -8.91
CA ARG A 94 1.74 -19.54 -8.14
C ARG A 94 1.76 -20.92 -7.48
N HIS A 95 2.09 -20.98 -6.20
CA HIS A 95 1.87 -22.21 -5.44
C HIS A 95 0.36 -22.46 -5.31
N SER A 96 -0.06 -23.70 -5.59
CA SER A 96 -1.41 -24.18 -5.33
C SER A 96 -1.71 -24.04 -3.85
N GLU A 97 -2.88 -23.46 -3.55
CA GLU A 97 -3.46 -23.27 -2.22
C GLU A 97 -3.16 -24.44 -1.28
N ASN A 98 -2.43 -24.20 -0.19
CA ASN A 98 -2.40 -25.02 1.02
C ASN A 98 -1.69 -24.25 2.15
N ASP A 99 -2.26 -23.11 2.54
CA ASP A 99 -2.53 -22.71 3.93
C ASP A 99 -3.09 -21.28 3.91
N SER A 100 -4.36 -21.10 4.27
CA SER A 100 -5.03 -19.79 4.47
C SER A 100 -5.27 -18.84 3.28
N GLY A 101 -5.41 -19.37 2.05
CA GLY A 101 -6.34 -18.80 1.03
C GLY A 101 -6.02 -17.43 0.42
N VAL A 102 -4.82 -16.88 0.57
CA VAL A 102 -4.41 -15.64 -0.14
C VAL A 102 -3.05 -15.87 -0.78
N GLN A 103 -3.00 -15.95 -2.11
CA GLN A 103 -1.74 -15.84 -2.85
C GLN A 103 -1.20 -14.42 -2.66
N SER A 104 -0.38 -14.21 -1.62
CA SER A 104 0.14 -12.90 -1.27
C SER A 104 1.33 -12.55 -2.16
N SER A 105 1.05 -11.91 -3.31
CA SER A 105 2.08 -11.09 -3.95
C SER A 105 2.22 -9.78 -3.16
N LYS A 106 3.34 -9.08 -3.31
CA LYS A 106 3.51 -7.74 -2.75
C LYS A 106 3.84 -6.77 -3.86
N VAL A 107 3.27 -5.59 -3.80
CA VAL A 107 3.54 -4.46 -4.71
C VAL A 107 3.98 -3.30 -3.83
N LEU A 108 5.20 -2.79 -4.04
CA LEU A 108 5.79 -1.77 -3.18
C LEU A 108 5.77 -2.15 -1.69
N GLY A 109 5.92 -3.45 -1.39
CA GLY A 109 5.83 -3.98 -0.02
C GLY A 109 4.42 -4.15 0.55
N ILE A 110 3.38 -3.64 -0.12
CA ILE A 110 1.96 -3.81 0.26
C ILE A 110 1.45 -5.16 -0.24
N PRO A 111 0.83 -6.00 0.61
CA PRO A 111 0.22 -7.25 0.16
C PRO A 111 -0.92 -7.02 -0.85
N TRP A 112 -0.87 -7.72 -1.98
CA TRP A 112 -1.85 -7.67 -3.05
C TRP A 112 -2.50 -9.04 -3.24
N ASN A 113 -3.83 -9.09 -3.15
CA ASN A 113 -4.62 -10.25 -3.57
C ASN A 113 -4.80 -10.17 -5.07
N VAL A 114 -3.95 -10.89 -5.80
CA VAL A 114 -3.90 -10.87 -7.26
C VAL A 114 -5.21 -11.39 -7.87
N ILE A 115 -5.83 -12.41 -7.27
CA ILE A 115 -7.01 -13.07 -7.83
C ILE A 115 -8.24 -12.15 -7.80
N HIS A 116 -8.41 -11.43 -6.70
CA HIS A 116 -9.56 -10.54 -6.49
C HIS A 116 -9.24 -9.07 -6.74
N ASP A 117 -7.99 -8.79 -7.13
CA ASP A 117 -7.47 -7.47 -7.43
C ASP A 117 -7.72 -6.40 -6.36
N TYR A 118 -7.24 -6.65 -5.14
CA TYR A 118 -7.24 -5.64 -4.08
C TYR A 118 -6.00 -5.71 -3.20
N PHE A 119 -5.56 -4.55 -2.72
CA PHE A 119 -4.56 -4.48 -1.66
C PHE A 119 -5.15 -4.87 -0.31
N THR A 120 -4.34 -5.52 0.50
CA THR A 120 -4.66 -5.83 1.90
C THR A 120 -3.64 -5.18 2.80
N ILE A 121 -4.11 -4.73 3.96
CA ILE A 121 -3.26 -4.09 4.96
C ILE A 121 -3.23 -5.00 6.17
N ASP A 122 -2.01 -5.37 6.57
CA ASP A 122 -1.81 -6.16 7.79
C ASP A 122 -1.95 -5.24 9.01
N VAL A 123 -3.06 -5.42 9.72
CA VAL A 123 -3.38 -4.69 10.95
C VAL A 123 -3.28 -5.58 12.20
N LYS A 124 -2.79 -6.83 12.09
CA LYS A 124 -2.74 -7.76 13.23
C LYS A 124 -2.03 -7.14 14.43
N GLY A 125 -0.89 -6.49 14.19
CA GLY A 125 -0.13 -5.83 15.25
C GLY A 125 -0.79 -4.60 15.89
N LEU A 126 -1.88 -4.07 15.31
CA LEU A 126 -2.70 -2.98 15.87
C LEU A 126 -3.88 -3.50 16.67
N LEU A 127 -4.40 -4.68 16.31
CA LEU A 127 -5.52 -5.33 16.97
C LEU A 127 -5.12 -6.00 18.30
N GLU A 128 -3.83 -6.30 18.47
CA GLU A 128 -3.26 -6.99 19.65
C GLU A 128 -2.81 -6.05 20.78
N LEU A 129 -3.42 -4.86 20.91
CA LEU A 129 -3.13 -3.96 22.01
C LEU A 129 -3.67 -4.51 23.33
N ASP A 130 -2.76 -4.81 24.24
CA ASP A 130 -3.06 -5.26 25.60
C ASP A 130 -3.63 -4.10 26.44
N THR A 131 -4.95 -4.01 26.50
CA THR A 131 -5.67 -3.00 27.29
C THR A 131 -5.49 -3.14 28.81
N SER A 132 -4.84 -4.21 29.29
CA SER A 132 -4.53 -4.37 30.71
C SER A 132 -3.32 -3.55 31.17
N LYS A 133 -2.55 -2.99 30.22
CA LYS A 133 -1.37 -2.17 30.50
C LYS A 133 -1.64 -0.69 30.22
N PRO A 134 -1.01 0.23 30.99
CA PRO A 134 -1.09 1.64 30.69
C PRO A 134 -0.54 1.90 29.29
N VAL A 135 -1.29 2.68 28.50
CA VAL A 135 -0.82 3.11 27.19
C VAL A 135 0.18 4.23 27.40
N THR A 136 1.31 4.17 26.71
CA THR A 136 2.38 5.16 26.80
C THR A 136 2.65 5.77 25.44
N LYS A 137 3.40 6.88 25.43
CA LYS A 137 3.88 7.51 24.19
C LYS A 137 4.65 6.54 23.29
N ARG A 138 5.44 5.62 23.87
CA ARG A 138 6.13 4.55 23.12
C ARG A 138 5.16 3.64 22.40
N ILE A 139 4.05 3.24 23.04
CA ILE A 139 3.03 2.39 22.44
C ILE A 139 2.33 3.10 21.28
N VAL A 140 2.01 4.40 21.44
CA VAL A 140 1.40 5.23 20.38
C VAL A 140 2.33 5.30 19.17
N LEU A 141 3.62 5.59 19.37
CA LEU A 141 4.62 5.61 18.30
C LEU A 141 4.80 4.24 17.63
N GLN A 142 4.89 3.17 18.42
CA GLN A 142 5.04 1.81 17.92
C GLN A 142 3.85 1.44 17.03
N SER A 143 2.63 1.79 17.45
CA SER A 143 1.42 1.57 16.67
C SER A 143 1.44 2.36 15.36
N ALA A 144 1.95 3.59 15.37
CA ALA A 144 2.09 4.39 14.15
C ALA A 144 3.05 3.77 13.15
N GLY A 145 4.18 3.24 13.65
CA GLY A 145 5.22 2.62 12.82
C GLY A 145 4.86 1.23 12.28
N LYS A 146 3.87 0.55 12.89
CA LYS A 146 3.38 -0.75 12.39
C LYS A 146 2.56 -0.62 11.10
N ILE A 147 2.00 0.56 10.82
CA ILE A 147 1.22 0.80 9.61
C ILE A 147 2.20 1.09 8.46
N TYR A 148 2.43 0.08 7.62
CA TYR A 148 3.19 0.25 6.39
C TYR A 148 2.27 0.69 5.26
N ASP A 149 2.38 1.96 4.87
CA ASP A 149 1.56 2.59 3.84
C ASP A 149 2.39 3.58 3.00
N PRO A 150 3.24 3.07 2.08
CA PRO A 150 4.11 3.91 1.27
C PRO A 150 3.35 4.79 0.26
N VAL A 151 2.13 4.39 -0.13
CA VAL A 151 1.30 5.11 -1.10
C VAL A 151 0.37 6.12 -0.43
N GLY A 152 0.08 5.93 0.85
CA GLY A 152 -0.74 6.86 1.63
C GLY A 152 -2.24 6.54 1.64
N PHE A 153 -2.66 5.31 1.32
CA PHE A 153 -4.06 4.87 1.34
C PHE A 153 -4.72 5.04 2.72
N LEU A 154 -3.94 4.94 3.79
CA LEU A 154 -4.33 5.15 5.18
C LEU A 154 -3.90 6.51 5.70
N SER A 155 -3.52 7.47 4.85
CA SER A 155 -3.11 8.81 5.32
C SER A 155 -4.15 9.49 6.22
N PRO A 156 -5.47 9.51 5.88
CA PRO A 156 -6.49 10.10 6.75
C PRO A 156 -6.64 9.39 8.09
N TYR A 157 -6.27 8.11 8.14
CA TYR A 157 -6.27 7.30 9.34
C TYR A 157 -5.01 7.53 10.20
N THR A 158 -3.84 7.46 9.58
CA THR A 158 -2.53 7.58 10.24
C THR A 158 -2.22 9.02 10.67
N ILE A 159 -2.77 10.04 9.99
CA ILE A 159 -2.55 11.43 10.37
C ILE A 159 -3.09 11.74 11.76
N LYS A 160 -4.24 11.18 12.16
CA LYS A 160 -4.78 11.35 13.52
C LYS A 160 -3.81 10.83 14.57
N LEU A 161 -3.19 9.69 14.29
CA LEU A 161 -2.19 9.11 15.18
C LEU A 161 -0.91 9.95 15.23
N LYS A 162 -0.47 10.51 14.10
CA LYS A 162 0.67 11.44 14.05
C LYS A 162 0.37 12.75 14.80
N CYS A 163 -0.84 13.30 14.70
CA CYS A 163 -1.28 14.45 15.48
C CYS A 163 -1.32 14.13 16.98
N LEU A 164 -1.85 12.97 17.37
CA LEU A 164 -1.82 12.51 18.75
C LEU A 164 -0.37 12.42 19.26
N LEU A 165 0.52 11.81 18.47
CA LEU A 165 1.93 11.73 18.80
C LEU A 165 2.56 13.13 18.96
N GLN A 166 2.25 14.07 18.06
CA GLN A 166 2.69 15.47 18.16
C GLN A 166 2.20 16.13 19.45
N GLU A 167 0.96 15.92 19.84
CA GLU A 167 0.41 16.44 21.10
C GLU A 167 1.15 15.89 22.32
N LEU A 168 1.50 14.60 22.32
CA LEU A 168 2.33 14.00 23.37
C LEU A 168 3.73 14.63 23.45
N TRP A 169 4.30 15.05 22.31
CA TRP A 169 5.54 15.81 22.29
C TRP A 169 5.38 17.21 22.88
N LEU A 170 4.32 17.92 22.51
CA LEU A 170 4.03 19.27 23.02
C LEU A 170 3.80 19.28 24.53
N ARG A 171 3.13 18.25 25.06
CA ARG A 171 2.92 18.04 26.50
C ARG A 171 4.17 17.54 27.25
N LYS A 172 5.28 17.32 26.55
CA LYS A 172 6.57 16.89 27.11
C LYS A 172 6.51 15.55 27.87
N LEU A 173 5.62 14.65 27.47
CA LEU A 173 5.58 13.30 28.05
C LEU A 173 6.87 12.53 27.73
N ALA A 174 7.40 11.83 28.72
CA ALA A 174 8.44 10.84 28.55
C ALA A 174 7.91 9.61 27.80
N TRP A 175 8.82 8.72 27.41
CA TRP A 175 8.47 7.56 26.59
C TRP A 175 7.51 6.59 27.27
N ASP A 176 7.64 6.45 28.59
CA ASP A 176 6.94 5.47 29.42
C ASP A 176 5.88 6.08 30.34
N ASP A 177 5.65 7.40 30.21
CA ASP A 177 4.56 8.05 30.93
C ASP A 177 3.22 7.54 30.41
N GLU A 178 2.30 7.26 31.33
CA GLU A 178 0.93 6.93 31.01
C GLU A 178 0.22 8.10 30.32
N LEU A 179 -0.63 7.79 29.34
CA LEU A 179 -1.40 8.82 28.65
C LEU A 179 -2.35 9.55 29.61
N PRO A 180 -2.40 10.90 29.58
CA PRO A 180 -3.40 11.65 30.31
C PRO A 180 -4.83 11.21 29.92
N PRO A 181 -5.81 11.25 30.83
CA PRO A 181 -7.14 10.70 30.57
C PRO A 181 -7.84 11.23 29.30
N ASP A 182 -7.66 12.51 28.97
CA ASP A 182 -8.22 13.16 27.78
C ASP A 182 -7.58 12.66 26.47
N ILE A 183 -6.26 12.43 26.49
CA ILE A 183 -5.52 11.83 25.38
C ILE A 183 -5.87 10.35 25.24
N TYR A 184 -5.95 9.64 26.36
CA TYR A 184 -6.30 8.22 26.39
C TYR A 184 -7.69 7.99 25.78
N ALA A 185 -8.67 8.87 26.05
CA ALA A 185 -9.98 8.82 25.41
C ALA A 185 -9.87 8.98 23.88
N THR A 186 -9.06 9.92 23.40
CA THR A 186 -8.81 10.14 21.96
C THR A 186 -8.13 8.93 21.32
N TRP A 187 -7.16 8.33 22.01
CA TRP A 187 -6.50 7.09 21.61
C TRP A 187 -7.48 5.93 21.48
N LEU A 188 -8.37 5.74 22.45
CA LEU A 188 -9.40 4.70 22.41
C LEU A 188 -10.38 4.90 21.25
N GLN A 189 -10.78 6.14 20.95
CA GLN A 189 -11.62 6.44 19.78
C GLN A 189 -10.92 6.04 18.49
N TRP A 190 -9.65 6.41 18.32
CA TRP A 190 -8.85 6.02 17.16
C TRP A 190 -8.74 4.48 17.03
N TRP A 191 -8.48 3.79 18.15
CA TRP A 191 -8.35 2.33 18.17
C TRP A 191 -9.69 1.61 17.91
N PHE A 192 -10.81 2.14 18.37
CA PHE A 192 -12.13 1.56 18.10
C PHE A 192 -12.49 1.60 16.62
N ILE A 193 -12.02 2.63 15.90
CA ILE A 193 -12.26 2.80 14.46
C ILE A 193 -11.51 1.73 13.63
N HIS A 194 -10.47 1.09 14.16
CA HIS A 194 -9.89 -0.10 13.54
C HIS A 194 -10.84 -1.31 13.52
N ASN A 195 -11.95 -1.27 14.26
CA ASN A 195 -12.97 -2.31 14.30
C ASN A 195 -14.19 -1.95 13.42
N CYS A 196 -13.97 -1.55 12.16
CA CYS A 196 -15.07 -1.34 11.19
C CYS A 196 -15.91 -2.60 10.90
N ARG A 197 -15.48 -3.76 11.39
CA ARG A 197 -16.23 -5.01 11.35
C ARG A 197 -17.21 -5.11 12.53
N THR A 198 -18.40 -5.63 12.25
CA THR A 198 -19.39 -5.99 13.28
C THR A 198 -18.82 -7.02 14.25
N ARG A 199 -19.32 -7.06 15.50
CA ARG A 199 -18.74 -7.84 16.62
C ARG A 199 -18.50 -9.33 16.30
N SER A 200 -19.27 -9.91 15.37
CA SER A 200 -19.12 -11.28 14.86
C SER A 200 -18.01 -11.46 13.82
N ALA A 201 -17.67 -10.42 13.06
CA ALA A 201 -16.61 -10.41 12.03
C ALA A 201 -15.27 -9.86 12.54
N LYS A 202 -15.24 -9.26 13.75
CA LYS A 202 -14.07 -8.60 14.36
C LYS A 202 -12.77 -9.43 14.46
N ILE A 203 -12.85 -10.76 14.36
CA ILE A 203 -11.78 -11.64 14.88
C ILE A 203 -10.96 -12.33 13.77
N LYS A 204 -11.32 -12.21 12.48
CA LYS A 204 -10.67 -13.01 11.43
C LYS A 204 -10.15 -12.17 10.26
N GLY A 205 -8.83 -12.26 10.03
CA GLY A 205 -8.17 -11.88 8.77
C GLY A 205 -7.80 -10.39 8.61
N PRO A 206 -6.94 -10.04 7.63
CA PRO A 206 -6.54 -8.66 7.30
C PRO A 206 -7.75 -7.84 6.82
N LEU A 207 -7.66 -6.50 6.89
CA LEU A 207 -8.70 -5.60 6.34
C LEU A 207 -8.59 -5.53 4.81
N THR A 208 -9.74 -5.47 4.12
CA THR A 208 -9.80 -5.21 2.68
C THR A 208 -9.73 -3.70 2.41
N SER A 209 -9.34 -3.32 1.19
CA SER A 209 -9.36 -1.92 0.73
C SER A 209 -10.74 -1.26 0.86
N GLN A 210 -11.82 -2.02 0.60
CA GLN A 210 -13.19 -1.54 0.74
C GLN A 210 -13.57 -1.25 2.19
N GLU A 211 -13.18 -2.13 3.12
CA GLU A 211 -13.41 -1.91 4.56
C GLU A 211 -12.62 -0.71 5.08
N VAL A 212 -11.39 -0.53 4.59
CA VAL A 212 -10.58 0.65 4.87
C VAL A 212 -11.24 1.92 4.34
N SER A 213 -11.73 1.91 3.10
CA SER A 213 -12.42 3.06 2.52
C SER A 213 -13.72 3.39 3.26
N TYR A 214 -14.44 2.39 3.77
CA TYR A 214 -15.60 2.62 4.63
C TYR A 214 -15.20 3.26 5.96
N ALA A 215 -14.13 2.77 6.59
CA ALA A 215 -13.56 3.35 7.81
C ALA A 215 -13.17 4.82 7.61
N GLU A 216 -12.50 5.09 6.49
CA GLU A 216 -12.05 6.41 6.07
C GLU A 216 -13.25 7.35 5.85
N ASN A 217 -14.26 6.92 5.10
CA ASN A 217 -15.46 7.72 4.86
C ASN A 217 -16.20 8.05 6.16
N TRP A 218 -16.29 7.08 7.08
CA TRP A 218 -16.86 7.31 8.40
C TRP A 218 -16.02 8.32 9.19
N LEU A 219 -14.69 8.18 9.19
CA LEU A 219 -13.76 9.09 9.84
C LEU A 219 -13.83 10.53 9.31
N ILE A 220 -13.88 10.66 7.99
CA ILE A 220 -14.01 11.94 7.29
C ILE A 220 -15.35 12.57 7.66
N ARG A 221 -16.45 11.81 7.62
CA ARG A 221 -17.76 12.31 8.07
C ARG A 221 -17.75 12.77 9.52
N SER A 222 -17.25 11.95 10.44
CA SER A 222 -17.19 12.33 11.85
C SER A 222 -16.27 13.53 12.11
N LEU A 223 -15.20 13.70 11.33
CA LEU A 223 -14.37 14.91 11.36
C LEU A 223 -15.13 16.12 10.84
N HIS A 224 -15.80 16.00 9.69
CA HIS A 224 -16.59 17.09 9.13
C HIS A 224 -17.72 17.51 10.06
N GLU A 225 -18.41 16.56 10.69
CA GLU A 225 -19.46 16.83 11.68
C GLU A 225 -18.91 17.53 12.93
N LYS A 226 -17.68 17.20 13.35
CA LYS A 226 -17.05 17.80 14.53
C LYS A 226 -16.50 19.20 14.25
N GLU A 227 -15.76 19.37 13.15
CA GLU A 227 -15.00 20.59 12.85
C GLU A 227 -15.79 21.59 11.98
N PHE A 228 -16.74 21.11 11.17
CA PHE A 228 -17.57 21.91 10.25
C PHE A 228 -19.07 21.63 10.42
N PRO A 229 -19.62 21.75 11.64
CA PRO A 229 -20.99 21.34 11.95
C PRO A 229 -22.08 22.18 11.28
N GLU A 230 -21.77 23.42 10.87
CA GLU A 230 -22.75 24.30 10.20
C GLU A 230 -22.82 24.03 8.69
N GLU A 231 -21.69 23.78 8.06
CA GLU A 231 -21.55 23.43 6.65
C GLU A 231 -22.18 22.07 6.37
N MET A 232 -21.94 21.09 7.24
CA MET A 232 -22.58 19.77 7.14
C MET A 232 -24.10 19.84 7.28
N ARG A 233 -24.63 20.72 8.16
CA ARG A 233 -26.07 20.96 8.28
C ARG A 233 -26.68 21.58 7.03
N LYS A 234 -25.95 22.43 6.31
CA LYS A 234 -26.41 23.05 5.05
C LYS A 234 -26.40 22.07 3.88
N LEU A 235 -25.49 21.10 3.86
CA LEU A 235 -25.41 20.08 2.80
C LEU A 235 -26.46 18.98 2.92
N LEU A 236 -27.04 18.80 4.11
CA LEU A 236 -28.05 17.77 4.42
C LEU A 236 -29.48 18.32 4.50
N ALA A 237 -29.67 19.62 4.26
CA ALA A 237 -30.97 20.29 4.16
C ALA A 237 -31.44 20.37 2.71
#